data_AF-A0A8J3J0L0-F1
#
_entry.id   AF-A0A8J3J0L0-F1
#
_cell.length_a   1.000
_cell.length_b   1.000
_cell.length_c   1.000
_cell.angle_alpha   90.00
_cell.angle_beta   90.00
_cell.angle_gamma   90.00
#
_symmetry.space_group_name_H-M   'P 1'
#
loop_
_entity.id
_entity.type
_entity.pdbx_description
1 polymer ?
#
loop_
_entity_poly.entity_id
_entity_poly.type
_entity_poly.pdbx_seq_one_letter_code
_entity_poly.pdbx_strand_id
1 'polypeptide(L)'
;MSLEILTEIKEWRRANPRAAYMQIEDEIHKRLMQLEARLIEGAVEQSPSREWGRGSEQEAVLCPKCAAPLQARGKHKHTLQGNGGENVTLSRTYGTCPKCGEGLFPPG
;
A
#
# COMPACT_ATOMS: atom_id res chain seq x y z
N MET A 1 11.23 13.88 -0.31
CA MET A 1 10.85 12.85 0.69
C MET A 1 11.76 12.83 1.92
N SER A 2 13.04 12.41 1.85
CA SER A 2 13.89 12.36 3.07
C SER A 2 14.23 13.74 3.66
N LEU A 3 14.51 14.73 2.81
CA LEU A 3 14.81 16.11 3.23
C LEU A 3 13.60 16.85 3.82
N GLU A 4 12.39 16.50 3.38
CA GLU A 4 11.14 17.09 3.89
C GLU A 4 10.91 16.69 5.35
N ILE A 5 11.08 15.41 5.69
CA ILE A 5 10.92 14.92 7.07
C ILE A 5 11.93 15.56 8.02
N LEU A 6 13.18 15.74 7.59
CA LEU A 6 14.17 16.44 8.41
C LEU A 6 13.79 17.90 8.66
N THR A 7 13.11 18.53 7.71
CA THR A 7 12.62 19.90 7.84
C THR A 7 11.43 19.94 8.81
N GLU A 8 10.47 19.04 8.64
CA GLU A 8 9.30 18.91 9.53
C GLU A 8 9.70 18.63 10.98
N ILE A 9 10.68 17.75 11.22
CA ILE A 9 11.20 17.46 12.58
C ILE A 9 11.85 18.72 13.19
N LYS A 10 12.63 19.49 12.40
CA LYS A 10 13.25 20.73 12.87
C LYS A 10 12.21 21.78 13.22
N GLU A 11 11.19 21.94 12.39
CA GLU A 11 10.08 22.86 12.63
C GLU A 11 9.28 22.45 13.88
N TRP A 12 8.97 21.16 14.02
CA TRP A 12 8.33 20.63 15.21
C TRP A 12 9.19 20.87 16.45
N ARG A 13 10.52 20.64 16.38
CA ARG A 13 11.42 20.89 17.52
C ARG A 13 11.46 22.37 17.90
N ARG A 14 11.41 23.28 16.91
CA ARG A 14 11.33 24.73 17.14
C ARG A 14 10.01 25.13 17.82
N ALA A 15 8.90 24.50 17.44
CA ALA A 15 7.60 24.69 18.07
C ALA A 15 7.50 24.05 19.47
N ASN A 16 8.31 23.02 19.74
CA ASN A 16 8.33 22.25 20.98
C ASN A 16 9.70 22.34 21.69
N PRO A 17 10.14 23.53 22.13
CA PRO A 17 11.47 23.72 22.71
C PRO A 17 11.67 22.97 24.04
N ARG A 18 10.56 22.72 24.76
CA ARG A 18 10.56 22.00 26.05
C ARG A 18 10.25 20.51 25.93
N ALA A 19 10.12 19.97 24.70
CA ALA A 19 9.89 18.54 24.54
C ALA A 19 11.01 17.75 25.22
N ALA A 20 10.60 16.78 26.04
CA ALA A 20 11.48 15.80 26.65
C ALA A 20 12.02 14.82 25.59
N TYR A 21 13.08 14.11 25.94
CA TYR A 21 13.72 13.15 25.04
C TYR A 21 12.73 12.14 24.44
N MET A 22 11.90 11.50 25.26
CA MET A 22 10.89 10.53 24.81
C MET A 22 9.89 11.15 23.81
N GLN A 23 9.49 12.41 23.99
CA GLN A 23 8.59 13.08 23.05
C GLN A 23 9.27 13.38 21.70
N ILE A 24 10.59 13.63 21.73
CA ILE A 24 11.39 13.81 20.52
C ILE A 24 11.50 12.47 19.79
N GLU A 25 11.76 11.38 20.50
CA GLU A 25 11.79 10.04 19.92
C GLU A 25 10.45 9.65 19.28
N ASP A 26 9.34 9.89 19.99
CA ASP A 26 7.99 9.57 19.51
C ASP A 26 7.66 10.34 18.21
N GLU A 27 7.97 11.64 18.14
CA GLU A 27 7.70 12.41 16.92
C GLU A 27 8.61 11.96 15.76
N ILE A 28 9.89 11.70 16.02
CA ILE A 28 10.80 11.17 14.99
C ILE A 28 10.28 9.83 14.48
N HIS A 29 9.92 8.92 15.38
CA HIS A 29 9.42 7.60 15.03
C HIS A 29 8.14 7.70 14.19
N LYS A 30 7.17 8.50 14.63
CA LYS A 30 5.93 8.77 13.88
C LYS A 30 6.22 9.25 12.45
N ARG A 31 7.13 10.21 12.27
CA ARG A 31 7.47 10.74 10.93
C ARG A 31 8.16 9.69 10.06
N LEU A 32 8.97 8.81 10.64
CA LEU A 32 9.60 7.69 9.93
C LEU A 32 8.56 6.66 9.48
N MET A 33 7.59 6.31 10.33
CA MET A 33 6.53 5.36 9.95
C MET A 33 5.65 5.93 8.82
N GLN A 34 5.42 7.24 8.82
CA GLN A 34 4.72 7.91 7.71
C GLN A 34 5.54 7.91 6.41
N LEU A 35 6.87 8.07 6.51
CA LEU A 35 7.75 7.92 5.35
C LEU A 35 7.69 6.51 4.79
N GLU A 36 7.82 5.52 5.67
CA GLU A 36 7.78 4.10 5.31
C GLU A 36 6.49 3.79 4.57
N ALA A 37 5.33 4.20 5.11
CA ALA A 37 4.04 3.99 4.47
C ALA A 37 4.01 4.57 3.04
N ARG A 38 4.45 5.81 2.84
CA ARG A 38 4.51 6.45 1.51
C ARG A 38 5.50 5.77 0.56
N LEU A 39 6.64 5.31 1.07
CA LEU A 39 7.61 4.56 0.26
C LEU A 39 7.06 3.21 -0.16
N ILE A 40 6.35 2.50 0.73
CA ILE A 40 5.67 1.25 0.42
C ILE A 40 4.59 1.49 -0.64
N GLU A 41 3.75 2.52 -0.46
CA GLU A 41 2.75 2.89 -1.47
C GLU A 41 3.41 3.07 -2.84
N GLY A 42 4.43 3.93 -2.93
CA GLY A 42 5.15 4.20 -4.17
C GLY A 42 5.88 2.99 -4.78
N ALA A 43 6.45 2.11 -3.94
CA ALA A 43 7.12 0.90 -4.40
C ALA A 43 6.11 -0.13 -4.93
N VAL A 44 5.00 -0.32 -4.22
CA VAL A 44 3.90 -1.18 -4.70
C VAL A 44 3.29 -0.58 -5.96
N GLU A 45 3.23 0.76 -6.08
CA GLU A 45 2.70 1.43 -7.25
C GLU A 45 3.50 1.15 -8.54
N GLN A 46 4.79 0.90 -8.41
CA GLN A 46 5.67 0.57 -9.54
C GLN A 46 5.67 -0.93 -9.87
N SER A 47 4.98 -1.76 -9.09
CA SER A 47 4.95 -3.21 -9.32
C SER A 47 4.12 -3.56 -10.58
N PRO A 48 4.65 -4.38 -11.51
CA PRO A 48 3.91 -4.84 -12.67
C PRO A 48 2.72 -5.75 -12.31
N SER A 49 2.70 -6.34 -11.11
CA SER A 49 1.63 -7.25 -10.63
C SER A 49 0.34 -6.53 -10.21
N ARG A 50 0.24 -5.20 -10.38
CA ARG A 50 -0.94 -4.40 -10.00
C ARG A 50 -2.15 -4.64 -10.90
N GLU A 51 -1.92 -5.02 -12.15
CA GLU A 51 -2.94 -5.07 -13.18
C GLU A 51 -3.30 -6.52 -13.50
N TRP A 52 -4.53 -6.89 -13.17
CA TRP A 52 -5.13 -8.15 -13.63
C TRP A 52 -5.07 -8.22 -15.16
N GLY A 53 -4.34 -9.20 -15.69
CA GLY A 53 -4.25 -9.45 -17.13
C GLY A 53 -3.31 -8.53 -17.91
N ARG A 54 -2.41 -7.78 -17.27
CA ARG A 54 -1.28 -7.13 -17.98
C ARG A 54 0.05 -7.73 -17.57
N GLY A 55 0.68 -8.37 -18.54
CA GLY A 55 1.90 -9.14 -18.34
C GLY A 55 1.65 -10.57 -18.74
N SER A 56 1.90 -10.83 -20.02
CA SER A 56 1.98 -12.14 -20.66
C SER A 56 0.63 -12.78 -21.06
N GLU A 57 0.64 -13.41 -22.23
CA GLU A 57 -0.43 -14.18 -22.89
C GLU A 57 -0.83 -15.45 -22.08
N GLN A 58 -0.64 -15.43 -20.76
CA GLN A 58 -0.78 -16.56 -19.86
C GLN A 58 -2.24 -16.70 -19.42
N GLU A 59 -2.84 -17.80 -19.85
CA GLU A 59 -3.93 -18.57 -19.25
C GLU A 59 -4.85 -17.78 -18.30
N ALA A 60 -6.10 -17.58 -18.74
CA ALA A 60 -7.16 -17.03 -17.90
C ALA A 60 -7.14 -17.69 -16.52
N VAL A 61 -6.75 -16.93 -15.49
CA VAL A 61 -6.70 -17.44 -14.12
C VAL A 61 -8.09 -17.98 -13.78
N LEU A 62 -8.16 -19.28 -13.52
CA LEU A 62 -9.42 -19.97 -13.27
C LEU A 62 -9.83 -19.79 -11.81
N CYS A 63 -11.14 -19.69 -11.58
CA CYS A 63 -11.68 -19.66 -10.24
C CYS A 63 -11.40 -21.00 -9.51
N PRO A 64 -10.84 -20.99 -8.28
CA PRO A 64 -10.52 -22.22 -7.55
C PRO A 64 -11.78 -23.02 -7.15
N LYS A 65 -12.97 -22.39 -7.13
CA LYS A 65 -14.23 -23.05 -6.76
C LYS A 65 -14.98 -23.68 -7.94
N CYS A 66 -14.93 -23.05 -9.11
CA CYS A 66 -15.79 -23.45 -10.24
C CYS A 66 -15.06 -23.54 -11.58
N ALA A 67 -13.74 -23.34 -11.58
CA ALA A 67 -12.86 -23.36 -12.75
C ALA A 67 -13.27 -22.41 -13.89
N ALA A 68 -14.18 -21.46 -13.65
CA ALA A 68 -14.55 -20.46 -14.66
C ALA A 68 -13.46 -19.38 -14.77
N PRO A 69 -13.22 -18.83 -15.97
CA PRO A 69 -12.26 -17.75 -16.15
C PRO A 69 -12.70 -16.51 -15.36
N LEU A 70 -11.77 -15.98 -14.56
CA LEU A 70 -11.98 -14.77 -13.79
C LEU A 70 -11.90 -13.53 -14.69
N GLN A 71 -12.74 -12.53 -14.40
CA GLN A 71 -12.78 -11.25 -15.12
C GLN A 71 -12.20 -10.14 -14.25
N ALA A 72 -11.50 -9.18 -14.87
CA ALA A 72 -11.00 -8.01 -14.15
C ALA A 72 -12.17 -7.15 -13.65
N ARG A 73 -12.22 -6.90 -12.34
CA ARG A 73 -13.23 -6.05 -11.70
C ARG A 73 -12.64 -4.68 -11.34
N GLY A 74 -12.15 -3.94 -12.33
CA GLY A 74 -11.69 -2.55 -12.17
C GLY A 74 -10.61 -2.32 -11.09
N LYS A 75 -10.21 -1.06 -10.90
CA LYS A 75 -9.21 -0.68 -9.88
C LYS A 75 -9.91 -0.39 -8.56
N HIS A 76 -9.51 -1.10 -7.51
CA HIS A 76 -9.99 -0.90 -6.14
C HIS A 76 -8.88 -0.33 -5.26
N LYS A 77 -9.24 0.61 -4.39
CA LYS A 77 -8.38 1.09 -3.31
C LYS A 77 -8.55 0.19 -2.10
N HIS A 78 -7.44 -0.23 -1.50
CA HIS A 78 -7.41 -1.00 -0.27
C HIS A 78 -6.45 -0.35 0.72
N THR A 79 -6.88 -0.19 1.96
CA THR A 79 -6.05 0.37 3.03
C THR A 79 -5.63 -0.76 3.96
N LEU A 80 -4.33 -0.89 4.17
CA LEU A 80 -3.71 -1.85 5.09
C LEU A 80 -3.02 -1.07 6.20
N GLN A 81 -2.89 -1.69 7.37
CA GLN A 81 -2.00 -1.17 8.40
C GLN A 81 -0.57 -1.63 8.08
N GLY A 82 0.33 -0.67 7.88
CA GLY A 82 1.75 -0.93 7.73
C GLY A 82 2.39 -1.37 9.04
N ASN A 83 3.61 -1.92 8.98
CA ASN A 83 4.33 -2.38 10.16
C ASN A 83 4.56 -1.27 11.19
N GLY A 84 4.72 -0.03 10.73
CA GLY A 84 4.80 1.16 11.57
C GLY A 84 3.49 1.66 12.15
N GLY A 85 2.39 0.93 12.00
CA GLY A 85 1.05 1.33 12.47
C GLY A 85 0.35 2.37 11.59
N GLU A 86 1.08 3.00 10.66
CA GLU A 86 0.56 3.95 9.68
C GLU A 86 -0.19 3.24 8.54
N ASN A 87 -1.21 3.90 8.00
CA ASN A 87 -2.01 3.34 6.92
C ASN A 87 -1.27 3.39 5.58
N VAL A 88 -1.35 2.30 4.83
CA VAL A 88 -0.82 2.15 3.47
C VAL A 88 -2.00 1.92 2.54
N THR A 89 -2.22 2.82 1.59
CA THR A 89 -3.30 2.73 0.61
C THR A 89 -2.77 2.26 -0.74
N LEU A 90 -3.27 1.10 -1.18
CA LEU A 90 -2.88 0.46 -2.43
C LEU A 90 -4.03 0.53 -3.43
N SER A 91 -3.74 0.85 -4.69
CA SER A 91 -4.69 0.74 -5.81
C SER A 91 -4.32 -0.44 -6.70
N ARG A 92 -5.19 -1.46 -6.76
CA ARG A 92 -4.95 -2.75 -7.46
C ARG A 92 -6.22 -3.23 -8.19
N THR A 93 -6.04 -4.02 -9.25
CA THR A 93 -7.14 -4.63 -10.01
C THR A 93 -7.38 -6.06 -9.55
N TYR A 94 -8.61 -6.40 -9.17
CA TYR A 94 -8.98 -7.74 -8.69
C TYR A 94 -9.61 -8.57 -9.80
N GLY A 95 -9.45 -9.89 -9.74
CA GLY A 95 -10.23 -10.83 -10.54
C GLY A 95 -11.52 -11.19 -9.81
N THR A 96 -12.64 -11.29 -10.51
CA THR A 96 -13.90 -11.80 -9.94
C THR A 96 -14.50 -12.86 -10.85
N CYS A 97 -14.99 -13.94 -10.25
CA CYS A 97 -15.66 -14.99 -11.00
C CYS A 97 -17.10 -14.57 -11.32
N PRO A 98 -17.51 -14.54 -12.60
CA PRO A 98 -18.89 -14.23 -12.97
C PRO A 98 -19.87 -15.34 -12.56
N LYS A 99 -19.38 -16.56 -12.31
CA LYS A 99 -20.22 -17.75 -12.04
C LYS A 99 -20.56 -17.91 -10.55
N CYS A 100 -19.61 -17.65 -9.66
CA CYS A 100 -19.79 -17.85 -8.22
C CYS A 100 -19.49 -16.61 -7.36
N GLY A 101 -19.02 -15.51 -7.96
CA GLY A 101 -18.73 -14.26 -7.25
C GLY A 101 -17.42 -14.25 -6.47
N GLU A 102 -16.63 -15.31 -6.51
CA GLU A 102 -15.34 -15.37 -5.80
C GLU A 102 -14.39 -14.27 -6.31
N GLY A 103 -13.87 -13.47 -5.39
CA GLY A 103 -12.82 -12.48 -5.66
C GLY A 103 -11.45 -13.10 -5.46
N LEU A 104 -10.56 -12.96 -6.44
CA LEU A 104 -9.17 -13.37 -6.32
C LEU A 104 -8.27 -12.13 -6.27
N PHE A 105 -7.35 -12.12 -5.32
CA PHE A 105 -6.29 -11.13 -5.26
C PHE A 105 -5.31 -11.39 -6.42
N PRO A 106 -4.87 -10.36 -7.17
CA PRO A 106 -3.87 -10.56 -8.21
C PRO A 106 -2.60 -11.18 -7.61
N PRO A 107 -2.04 -12.26 -8.17
CA PRO A 107 -0.83 -12.85 -7.65
C PRO A 107 0.36 -11.90 -7.86
N GLY A 108 0.90 -11.36 -6.76
CA GLY A 108 2.14 -10.56 -6.74
C GLY A 108 2.09 -9.30 -5.89
#